data_AF-A0A7M5WZP2-F1
#
_entry.id   AF-A0A7M5WZP2-F1
#
_cell.length_a   1.000
_cell.length_b   1.000
_cell.length_c   1.000
_cell.angle_alpha   90.00
_cell.angle_beta   90.00
_cell.angle_gamma   90.00
#
_symmetry.space_group_name_H-M   'P 1'
#
loop_
_entity.id
_entity.type
_entity.pdbx_description
1 polymer ?
#
loop_
_entity_poly.entity_id
_entity_poly.type
_entity_poly.pdbx_seq_one_letter_code
_entity_poly.pdbx_strand_id
1 'polypeptide(L)'
;MQRKLYRQDSSGSDTYEPDTSGKVKEKRNAHTAAEQKRRDAIKNALVNLQQLVPGCNSCEMSHGMITKTSKAQVLQKAIEYVTYLSNDRDRKNEEINEMEKKLVALKIVKENYENLVESSQHHDKPQISDEMKLSVFQQLMSSLWENFNTTVSVGSFQSLSGSMIRWVEEHCKPDIIKTIIVSAMKHLLGH
;
A
#
# COMPACT_ATOMS: atom_id res chain seq x y z
N MET A 1 24.85 -101.86 59.88
CA MET A 1 23.70 -101.71 60.79
C MET A 1 22.89 -100.52 60.30
N GLN A 2 21.79 -100.75 59.58
CA GLN A 2 20.41 -100.96 60.04
C GLN A 2 19.53 -99.72 59.76
N ARG A 3 18.71 -99.90 58.71
CA ARG A 3 17.45 -99.22 58.38
C ARG A 3 16.73 -98.57 59.56
N LYS A 4 16.13 -97.39 59.28
CA LYS A 4 14.68 -97.22 59.48
C LYS A 4 14.06 -96.52 58.28
N LEU A 5 13.13 -97.26 57.66
CA LEU A 5 12.10 -96.79 56.75
C LEU A 5 11.10 -95.94 57.53
N TYR A 6 10.66 -94.82 56.98
CA TYR A 6 9.26 -94.39 57.04
C TYR A 6 8.92 -93.66 55.74
N ARG A 7 7.85 -94.13 55.11
CA ARG A 7 7.16 -93.59 53.92
C ARG A 7 5.86 -92.94 54.41
N GLN A 8 5.34 -92.01 53.59
CA GLN A 8 4.06 -91.27 53.66
C GLN A 8 4.18 -89.87 54.30
N ASP A 9 3.66 -88.77 53.75
CA ASP A 9 2.77 -88.56 52.60
C ASP A 9 2.96 -87.14 52.03
N SER A 10 2.68 -87.02 50.73
CA SER A 10 2.07 -85.89 50.03
C SER A 10 2.04 -84.52 50.73
N SER A 11 2.83 -83.58 50.21
CA SER A 11 2.40 -82.18 50.06
C SER A 11 3.07 -81.60 48.82
N GLY A 12 2.26 -81.42 47.77
CA GLY A 12 2.68 -80.75 46.55
C GLY A 12 3.16 -79.34 46.90
N SER A 13 4.44 -79.09 46.65
CA SER A 13 4.95 -77.73 46.56
C SER A 13 4.51 -77.19 45.21
N ASP A 14 3.33 -76.58 45.18
CA ASP A 14 2.95 -75.67 44.09
C ASP A 14 3.98 -74.55 44.08
N THR A 15 4.98 -74.70 43.22
CA THR A 15 5.86 -73.60 42.85
C THR A 15 5.01 -72.71 41.96
N TYR A 16 4.38 -71.70 42.57
CA TYR A 16 3.68 -70.63 41.86
C TYR A 16 4.73 -69.86 41.04
N GLU A 17 5.01 -70.32 39.82
CA GLU A 17 5.63 -69.49 38.79
C GLU A 17 4.68 -68.32 38.53
N PRO A 18 5.06 -67.08 38.86
CA PRO A 18 4.18 -65.95 38.60
C PRO A 18 3.98 -65.84 37.09
N ASP A 19 2.71 -65.68 36.65
CA ASP A 19 2.31 -65.38 35.27
C ASP A 19 2.89 -64.03 34.82
N THR A 20 4.19 -64.07 34.57
CA THR A 20 5.02 -62.99 34.04
C THR A 20 4.97 -63.04 32.51
N SER A 21 4.73 -64.21 31.92
CA SER A 21 4.66 -64.44 30.49
C SER A 21 3.47 -63.72 29.83
N GLY A 22 2.26 -63.77 30.43
CA GLY A 22 1.09 -63.04 29.93
C GLY A 22 1.29 -61.52 29.95
N LYS A 23 1.78 -60.99 31.08
CA LYS A 23 2.07 -59.56 31.27
C LYS A 23 3.19 -59.05 30.35
N VAL A 24 4.21 -59.85 30.08
CA VAL A 24 5.29 -59.50 29.14
C VAL A 24 4.76 -59.46 27.70
N LYS A 25 3.89 -60.40 27.32
CA LYS A 25 3.27 -60.43 25.99
C LYS A 25 2.34 -59.23 25.77
N GLU A 26 1.56 -58.86 26.76
CA GLU A 26 0.68 -57.68 26.71
C GLU A 26 1.48 -56.38 26.58
N LYS A 27 2.54 -56.19 27.39
CA LYS A 27 3.47 -55.06 27.26
C LYS A 27 4.12 -54.99 25.88
N ARG A 28 4.54 -56.14 25.33
CA ARG A 28 5.11 -56.22 23.98
C ARG A 28 4.09 -55.81 22.91
N ASN A 29 2.85 -56.28 23.02
CA ASN A 29 1.79 -55.95 22.08
C ASN A 29 1.43 -54.45 22.14
N ALA A 30 1.32 -53.89 23.34
CA ALA A 30 1.07 -52.47 23.55
C ALA A 30 2.22 -51.61 22.99
N HIS A 31 3.48 -52.01 23.20
CA HIS A 31 4.65 -51.35 22.63
C HIS A 31 4.62 -51.37 21.10
N THR A 32 4.33 -52.52 20.49
CA THR A 32 4.20 -52.65 19.02
C THR A 32 3.06 -51.78 18.47
N ALA A 33 1.90 -51.75 19.14
CA ALA A 33 0.77 -50.92 18.74
C ALA A 33 1.09 -49.42 18.82
N ALA A 34 1.77 -48.98 19.89
CA ALA A 34 2.22 -47.60 20.05
C ALA A 34 3.24 -47.21 18.96
N GLU A 35 4.20 -48.09 18.67
CA GLU A 35 5.20 -47.87 17.61
C GLU A 35 4.55 -47.80 16.22
N GLN A 36 3.57 -48.66 15.95
CA GLN A 36 2.81 -48.64 14.69
C GLN A 36 2.07 -47.30 14.52
N LYS A 37 1.35 -46.85 15.57
CA LYS A 37 0.69 -45.53 15.58
C LYS A 37 1.68 -44.39 15.31
N ARG A 38 2.87 -44.43 15.92
CA ARG A 38 3.94 -43.44 15.66
C ARG A 38 4.38 -43.45 14.20
N ARG A 39 4.60 -44.63 13.63
CA ARG A 39 5.02 -44.79 12.23
C ARG A 39 3.97 -44.29 11.26
N ASP A 40 2.70 -44.58 11.52
CA ASP A 40 1.59 -44.13 10.68
C ASP A 40 1.43 -42.61 10.73
N ALA A 41 1.59 -41.99 11.91
CA ALA A 41 1.62 -40.54 12.04
C ALA A 41 2.76 -39.90 11.23
N ILE A 42 3.98 -40.44 11.31
CA ILE A 42 5.14 -39.95 10.53
C ILE A 42 4.90 -40.12 9.02
N LYS A 43 4.35 -41.27 8.62
CA LYS A 43 4.04 -41.54 7.20
C LYS A 43 3.03 -40.54 6.66
N ASN A 44 1.97 -40.25 7.42
CA ASN A 44 0.96 -39.26 7.03
C ASN A 44 1.54 -37.85 6.97
N ALA A 45 2.37 -37.45 7.95
CA ALA A 45 3.05 -36.17 7.94
C ALA A 45 3.96 -36.00 6.71
N LEU A 46 4.66 -37.06 6.31
CA LEU A 46 5.51 -37.04 5.11
C LEU A 46 4.70 -36.90 3.81
N VAL A 47 3.54 -37.56 3.72
CA VAL A 47 2.62 -37.41 2.59
C VAL A 47 2.09 -35.98 2.50
N ASN A 48 1.72 -35.38 3.64
CA ASN A 48 1.29 -33.98 3.68
C ASN A 48 2.43 -33.03 3.26
N LEU A 49 3.64 -33.27 3.76
CA LEU A 49 4.82 -32.48 3.38
C LEU A 49 5.08 -32.56 1.86
N GLN A 50 4.99 -33.76 1.30
CA GLN A 50 5.16 -33.99 -0.13
C GLN A 50 4.14 -33.22 -1.00
N GLN A 51 2.94 -32.94 -0.49
CA GLN A 51 1.93 -32.13 -1.20
C GLN A 51 2.20 -30.62 -1.13
N LEU A 52 2.82 -30.15 -0.04
CA LEU A 52 3.11 -28.73 0.17
C LEU A 52 4.39 -28.26 -0.54
N VAL A 53 5.34 -29.18 -0.73
CA VAL A 53 6.65 -28.87 -1.32
C VAL A 53 6.59 -29.00 -2.84
N PRO A 54 6.81 -27.91 -3.61
CA PRO A 54 6.78 -27.95 -5.06
C PRO A 54 7.72 -29.00 -5.65
N GLY A 55 7.26 -29.73 -6.68
CA GLY A 55 8.04 -30.74 -7.39
C GLY A 55 8.20 -32.08 -6.63
N CYS A 56 7.58 -32.24 -5.46
CA CYS A 56 7.54 -33.53 -4.75
C CYS A 56 6.26 -34.32 -5.03
N ASN A 57 5.22 -33.67 -5.53
CA ASN A 57 3.87 -34.20 -5.77
C ASN A 57 3.78 -35.07 -7.03
N SER A 58 4.81 -35.03 -7.87
CA SER A 58 4.81 -35.61 -9.21
C SER A 58 5.36 -37.05 -9.20
N CYS A 59 4.55 -37.97 -9.71
CA CYS A 59 5.09 -39.14 -10.40
C CYS A 59 5.62 -38.62 -11.74
N GLU A 60 6.87 -38.17 -11.78
CA GLU A 60 7.47 -37.75 -13.06
C GLU A 60 7.76 -38.99 -13.90
N MET A 61 7.09 -39.09 -15.05
CA MET A 61 7.34 -40.11 -16.05
C MET A 61 8.50 -39.62 -16.92
N SER A 62 9.72 -39.89 -16.50
CA SER A 62 10.91 -39.66 -17.33
C SER A 62 11.37 -40.99 -17.92
N HIS A 63 11.48 -41.06 -19.24
CA HIS A 63 11.96 -42.25 -19.98
C HIS A 63 11.21 -43.57 -19.67
N GLY A 64 9.89 -43.51 -19.48
CA GLY A 64 9.08 -44.70 -19.24
C GLY A 64 9.27 -45.34 -17.86
N MET A 65 10.00 -44.69 -16.95
CA MET A 65 10.17 -45.13 -15.57
C MET A 65 9.51 -44.14 -14.61
N ILE A 66 8.60 -44.66 -13.77
CA ILE A 66 7.98 -43.88 -12.69
C ILE A 66 9.00 -43.73 -11.56
N THR A 67 9.70 -42.60 -11.50
CA THR A 67 10.59 -42.29 -10.38
C THR A 67 9.78 -41.66 -9.26
N LYS A 68 9.46 -42.45 -8.22
CA LYS A 68 8.85 -41.92 -6.99
C LYS A 68 9.92 -41.14 -6.21
N THR A 69 9.66 -39.86 -5.93
CA THR A 69 10.53 -39.02 -5.10
C THR A 69 10.81 -39.71 -3.76
N SER A 70 12.08 -39.93 -3.44
CA SER A 70 12.48 -40.62 -2.21
C SER A 70 12.20 -39.77 -0.97
N LYS A 71 12.03 -40.42 0.19
CA LYS A 71 11.79 -39.70 1.47
C LYS A 71 12.89 -38.69 1.77
N ALA A 72 14.15 -39.03 1.47
CA ALA A 72 15.28 -38.13 1.65
C ALA A 72 15.21 -36.91 0.72
N GLN A 73 14.80 -37.10 -0.53
CA GLN A 73 14.61 -35.99 -1.48
C GLN A 73 13.45 -35.08 -1.08
N VAL A 74 12.34 -35.62 -0.58
CA VAL A 74 11.22 -34.80 -0.07
C VAL A 74 11.69 -33.90 1.07
N LEU A 75 12.45 -34.45 2.02
CA LEU A 75 12.98 -33.67 3.14
C LEU A 75 13.97 -32.59 2.68
N GLN A 76 14.86 -32.93 1.74
CA GLN A 76 15.83 -31.97 1.19
C GLN A 76 15.12 -30.82 0.46
N LYS A 77 14.13 -31.15 -0.38
CA LYS A 77 13.31 -30.16 -1.09
C LYS A 77 12.48 -29.31 -0.13
N ALA A 78 12.01 -29.87 0.98
CA ALA A 78 11.34 -29.11 2.02
C ALA A 78 12.26 -28.06 2.65
N ILE A 79 13.51 -28.43 2.95
CA ILE A 79 14.50 -27.50 3.51
C ILE A 79 14.78 -26.37 2.51
N GLU A 80 15.05 -26.72 1.25
CA GLU A 80 15.25 -25.74 0.17
C GLU A 80 14.05 -24.79 0.04
N TYR A 81 12.84 -25.33 0.10
CA TYR A 81 11.62 -24.53 -0.03
C TYR A 81 11.38 -23.62 1.19
N VAL A 82 11.66 -24.06 2.41
CA VAL A 82 11.59 -23.20 3.61
C VAL A 82 12.60 -22.06 3.52
N THR A 83 13.84 -22.34 3.09
CA THR A 83 14.85 -21.31 2.87
C THR A 83 14.41 -20.33 1.79
N TYR A 84 13.87 -20.84 0.67
CA TYR A 84 13.31 -20.01 -0.40
C TYR A 84 12.19 -19.09 0.12
N LEU A 85 11.23 -19.63 0.87
CA LEU A 85 10.12 -18.86 1.42
C LEU A 85 10.59 -17.80 2.42
N SER A 86 11.62 -18.09 3.22
CA SER A 86 12.21 -17.08 4.12
C SER A 86 12.82 -15.95 3.31
N ASN A 87 13.63 -16.26 2.30
CA ASN A 87 14.26 -15.25 1.46
C ASN A 87 13.22 -14.43 0.68
N ASP A 88 12.17 -15.08 0.18
CA ASP A 88 11.08 -14.41 -0.53
C ASP A 88 10.29 -13.47 0.38
N ARG A 89 9.99 -13.91 1.62
CA ARG A 89 9.39 -13.06 2.64
C ARG A 89 10.26 -11.84 2.93
N ASP A 90 11.56 -12.04 3.11
CA ASP A 90 12.47 -10.95 3.45
C ASP A 90 12.57 -9.94 2.30
N ARG A 91 12.67 -10.42 1.04
CA ARG A 91 12.58 -9.58 -0.16
C ARG A 91 11.29 -8.78 -0.24
N LYS A 92 10.14 -9.41 0.01
CA LYS A 92 8.83 -8.73 -0.01
C LYS A 92 8.74 -7.66 1.08
N ASN A 93 9.33 -7.92 2.24
CA ASN A 93 9.38 -6.95 3.33
C ASN A 93 10.26 -5.73 2.97
N GLU A 94 11.36 -5.94 2.24
CA GLU A 94 12.18 -4.85 1.70
C GLU A 94 11.43 -4.01 0.66
N GLU A 95 10.71 -4.65 -0.27
CA GLU A 95 9.86 -3.97 -1.26
C GLU A 95 8.80 -3.09 -0.57
N ILE A 96 8.14 -3.60 0.47
CA ILE A 96 7.16 -2.84 1.27
C ILE A 96 7.82 -1.62 1.91
N ASN A 97 8.95 -1.80 2.58
CA ASN A 97 9.69 -0.71 3.22
C ASN A 97 10.13 0.37 2.22
N GLU A 98 10.56 -0.02 1.01
CA GLU A 98 10.90 0.93 -0.04
C GLU A 98 9.66 1.71 -0.52
N MET A 99 8.53 1.04 -0.70
CA MET A 99 7.28 1.68 -1.09
C MET A 99 6.76 2.64 -0.02
N GLU A 100 6.86 2.28 1.26
CA GLU A 100 6.52 3.16 2.38
C GLU A 100 7.39 4.42 2.41
N LYS A 101 8.71 4.27 2.19
CA LYS A 101 9.63 5.42 2.07
C LYS A 101 9.23 6.35 0.92
N LYS A 102 8.91 5.80 -0.25
CA LYS A 102 8.44 6.59 -1.41
C LYS A 102 7.14 7.32 -1.10
N LEU A 103 6.20 6.66 -0.42
CA LEU A 103 4.92 7.24 -0.02
C LEU A 103 5.14 8.43 0.93
N VAL A 104 5.99 8.26 1.95
CA VAL A 104 6.35 9.34 2.87
C VAL A 104 7.00 10.52 2.13
N ALA A 105 7.97 10.25 1.26
CA ALA A 105 8.61 11.29 0.46
C ALA A 105 7.60 12.06 -0.40
N LEU A 106 6.68 11.35 -1.07
CA LEU A 106 5.65 11.98 -1.90
C LEU A 106 4.66 12.81 -1.07
N LYS A 107 4.29 12.35 0.13
CA LYS A 107 3.46 13.13 1.07
C LYS A 107 4.14 14.43 1.48
N ILE A 108 5.43 14.38 1.81
CA ILE A 108 6.21 15.59 2.15
C ILE A 108 6.24 16.56 0.96
N VAL A 109 6.50 16.06 -0.25
CA VAL A 109 6.50 16.89 -1.46
C VAL A 109 5.13 17.52 -1.70
N LYS A 110 4.05 16.75 -1.58
CA LYS A 110 2.67 17.23 -1.70
C LYS A 110 2.38 18.34 -0.69
N GLU A 111 2.68 18.11 0.58
CA GLU A 111 2.48 19.08 1.67
C GLU A 111 3.28 20.36 1.43
N ASN A 112 4.53 20.26 0.96
CA ASN A 112 5.35 21.42 0.60
C ASN A 112 4.72 22.25 -0.53
N TYR A 113 4.16 21.60 -1.56
CA TYR A 113 3.45 22.29 -2.64
C TYR A 113 2.16 22.92 -2.15
N GLU A 114 1.37 22.23 -1.32
CA GLU A 114 0.15 22.78 -0.72
C GLU A 114 0.46 24.02 0.11
N ASN A 115 1.48 23.97 0.98
CA ASN A 115 1.95 25.13 1.75
C ASN A 115 2.46 26.27 0.86
N LEU A 116 3.16 25.97 -0.24
CA LEU A 116 3.62 26.99 -1.19
C LEU A 116 2.42 27.65 -1.90
N VAL A 117 1.39 26.88 -2.25
CA VAL A 117 0.16 27.39 -2.84
C VAL A 117 -0.63 28.23 -1.82
N GLU A 118 -0.78 27.79 -0.58
CA GLU A 118 -1.46 28.56 0.48
C GLU A 118 -0.72 29.87 0.80
N SER A 119 0.60 29.84 0.92
CA SER A 119 1.41 31.05 1.11
C SER A 119 1.37 31.97 -0.11
N SER A 120 1.29 31.42 -1.33
CA SER A 120 1.06 32.22 -2.55
C SER A 120 -0.36 32.79 -2.61
N GLN A 121 -1.38 32.07 -2.13
CA GLN A 121 -2.75 32.58 -2.00
C GLN A 121 -2.85 33.73 -0.99
N HIS A 122 -2.00 33.74 0.05
CA HIS A 122 -1.88 34.89 0.95
C HIS A 122 -1.20 36.11 0.31
N HIS A 123 -0.45 35.93 -0.78
CA HIS A 123 0.07 37.01 -1.62
C HIS A 123 -0.86 37.39 -2.79
N ASP A 124 -1.83 36.54 -3.15
CA ASP A 124 -3.01 36.89 -3.95
C ASP A 124 -4.13 37.47 -3.06
N LYS A 125 -3.85 38.64 -2.48
CA LYS A 125 -4.89 39.51 -1.90
C LYS A 125 -5.89 39.96 -2.99
N PRO A 126 -7.14 40.30 -2.62
CA PRO A 126 -8.33 40.03 -3.39
C PRO A 126 -8.18 40.53 -4.82
N GLN A 127 -8.15 39.60 -5.76
CA GLN A 127 -8.25 39.99 -7.16
C GLN A 127 -9.63 40.66 -7.28
N ILE A 128 -9.61 41.98 -7.50
CA ILE A 128 -10.77 42.76 -7.97
C ILE A 128 -11.52 41.83 -8.93
N SER A 129 -12.73 41.42 -8.55
CA SER A 129 -13.50 40.44 -9.33
C SER A 129 -13.47 40.86 -10.79
N ASP A 130 -13.41 39.94 -11.73
CA ASP A 130 -13.44 40.29 -13.16
C ASP A 130 -14.66 41.18 -13.48
N GLU A 131 -15.75 41.03 -12.71
CA GLU A 131 -16.91 41.91 -12.71
C GLU A 131 -16.58 43.36 -12.31
N MET A 132 -15.79 43.55 -11.25
CA MET A 132 -15.34 44.88 -10.82
C MET A 132 -14.35 45.48 -11.83
N LYS A 133 -13.47 44.68 -12.44
CA LYS A 133 -12.59 45.15 -13.53
C LYS A 133 -13.42 45.61 -14.74
N LEU A 134 -14.44 44.85 -15.11
CA LEU A 134 -15.34 45.18 -16.21
C LEU A 134 -16.15 46.45 -15.92
N SER A 135 -16.64 46.60 -14.69
CA SER A 135 -17.38 47.80 -14.26
C SER A 135 -16.51 49.07 -14.26
N VAL A 136 -15.27 48.97 -13.80
CA VAL A 136 -14.30 50.09 -13.88
C VAL A 136 -14.00 50.44 -15.35
N PHE A 137 -13.83 49.45 -16.22
CA PHE A 137 -13.61 49.68 -17.64
C PHE A 137 -14.82 50.35 -18.31
N GLN A 138 -16.04 49.91 -18.00
CA GLN A 138 -17.26 50.54 -18.51
C GLN A 138 -17.36 52.02 -18.11
N GLN A 139 -17.11 52.35 -16.84
CA GLN A 139 -17.12 53.74 -16.37
C GLN A 139 -16.06 54.61 -17.05
N LEU A 140 -14.85 54.06 -17.26
CA LEU A 140 -13.80 54.74 -18.01
C LEU A 140 -14.25 55.04 -19.45
N MET A 141 -14.79 54.04 -20.15
CA MET A 141 -15.24 54.19 -21.53
C MET A 141 -16.40 55.17 -21.66
N SER A 142 -17.39 55.12 -20.76
CA SER A 142 -18.51 56.07 -20.73
C SER A 142 -18.04 57.50 -20.50
N SER A 143 -17.12 57.72 -19.55
CA SER A 143 -16.56 59.05 -19.26
C SER A 143 -15.77 59.60 -20.44
N LEU A 144 -14.93 58.77 -21.08
CA LEU A 144 -14.18 59.18 -22.26
C LEU A 144 -15.12 59.50 -23.44
N TRP A 145 -16.18 58.71 -23.63
CA TRP A 145 -17.16 58.94 -24.69
C TRP A 145 -17.94 60.24 -24.52
N GLU A 146 -18.38 60.57 -23.30
CA GLU A 146 -19.09 61.81 -23.02
C GLU A 146 -18.20 63.04 -23.23
N ASN A 147 -16.94 62.96 -22.78
CA ASN A 147 -15.94 64.00 -23.03
C ASN A 147 -15.62 64.14 -24.52
N PHE A 148 -15.57 63.03 -25.26
CA PHE A 148 -15.38 63.04 -26.71
C PHE A 148 -16.53 63.77 -27.42
N ASN A 149 -17.78 63.44 -27.07
CA ASN A 149 -18.96 64.01 -27.71
C ASN A 149 -19.14 65.51 -27.43
N THR A 150 -18.62 66.00 -26.30
CA THR A 150 -18.66 67.42 -25.94
C THR A 150 -17.48 68.23 -26.49
N THR A 151 -16.31 67.61 -26.64
CA THR A 151 -15.06 68.30 -27.02
C THR A 151 -14.78 68.24 -28.52
N VAL A 152 -15.14 67.13 -29.19
CA VAL A 152 -14.79 66.90 -30.59
C VAL A 152 -15.87 67.47 -31.51
N SER A 153 -15.47 68.41 -32.36
CA SER A 153 -16.36 69.06 -33.32
C SER A 153 -16.25 68.38 -34.68
N VAL A 154 -17.39 67.91 -35.22
CA VAL A 154 -17.50 67.24 -36.53
C VAL A 154 -17.81 68.18 -37.70
N GLY A 155 -17.68 69.49 -37.52
CA GLY A 155 -18.11 70.48 -38.52
C GLY A 155 -17.21 70.64 -39.76
N SER A 156 -15.93 70.30 -39.68
CA SER A 156 -14.98 70.31 -40.83
C SER A 156 -13.77 69.44 -40.51
N PHE A 157 -13.02 68.98 -41.52
CA PHE A 157 -11.82 68.14 -41.29
C PHE A 157 -10.78 68.85 -40.40
N GLN A 158 -10.56 70.14 -40.62
CA GLN A 158 -9.60 70.94 -39.84
C GLN A 158 -10.07 71.16 -38.39
N SER A 159 -11.38 71.35 -38.17
CA SER A 159 -11.97 71.44 -36.83
C SER A 159 -11.93 70.09 -36.11
N LEU A 160 -12.23 69.00 -36.83
CA LEU A 160 -12.18 67.64 -36.34
C LEU A 160 -10.77 67.24 -35.93
N SER A 161 -9.78 67.45 -36.80
CA SER A 161 -8.38 67.09 -36.51
C SER A 161 -7.84 67.91 -35.33
N GLY A 162 -8.13 69.20 -35.27
CA GLY A 162 -7.69 70.07 -34.17
C GLY A 162 -8.36 69.73 -32.83
N SER A 163 -9.67 69.49 -32.83
CA SER A 163 -10.42 69.15 -31.60
C SER A 163 -10.15 67.73 -31.12
N MET A 164 -9.92 66.77 -32.02
CA MET A 164 -9.53 65.40 -31.66
C MET A 164 -8.13 65.34 -31.03
N ILE A 165 -7.14 66.01 -31.62
CA ILE A 165 -5.78 66.07 -31.04
C ILE A 165 -5.83 66.73 -29.66
N ARG A 166 -6.53 67.86 -29.53
CA ARG A 166 -6.72 68.54 -28.25
C ARG A 166 -7.40 67.64 -27.21
N TRP A 167 -8.44 66.92 -27.61
CA TRP A 167 -9.14 66.00 -26.70
C TRP A 167 -8.22 64.89 -26.18
N VAL A 168 -7.44 64.24 -27.05
CA VAL A 168 -6.46 63.22 -26.64
C VAL A 168 -5.42 63.82 -25.70
N GLU A 169 -4.88 64.98 -26.05
CA GLU A 169 -3.86 65.64 -25.25
C GLU A 169 -4.38 66.12 -23.89
N GLU A 170 -5.64 66.53 -23.76
CA GLU A 170 -6.17 67.07 -22.50
C GLU A 170 -6.87 66.01 -21.63
N HIS A 171 -7.54 65.02 -22.23
CA HIS A 171 -8.45 64.10 -21.53
C HIS A 171 -7.97 62.64 -21.49
N CYS A 172 -7.01 62.25 -22.33
CA CYS A 172 -6.47 60.88 -22.36
C CYS A 172 -5.08 60.76 -21.69
N LYS A 173 -4.67 61.74 -20.88
CA LYS A 173 -3.40 61.65 -20.14
C LYS A 173 -3.43 60.53 -19.10
N PRO A 174 -2.29 59.89 -18.81
CA PRO A 174 -2.19 58.82 -17.81
C PRO A 174 -2.74 59.21 -16.43
N ASP A 175 -2.52 60.45 -16.00
CA ASP A 175 -2.97 60.91 -14.68
C ASP A 175 -4.49 61.11 -14.61
N ILE A 176 -5.11 61.55 -15.71
CA ILE A 176 -6.56 61.71 -15.81
C ILE A 176 -7.23 60.33 -15.84
N ILE A 177 -6.72 59.40 -16.66
CA ILE A 177 -7.21 58.03 -16.73
C ILE A 177 -7.09 57.33 -15.37
N LYS A 178 -5.94 57.48 -14.68
CA LYS A 178 -5.76 56.96 -13.31
C LYS A 178 -6.77 57.56 -12.34
N THR A 179 -7.05 58.86 -12.43
CA THR A 179 -8.03 59.54 -11.58
C THR A 179 -9.44 58.99 -11.80
N ILE A 180 -9.83 58.77 -13.06
CA ILE A 180 -11.14 58.17 -13.42
C ILE A 180 -11.23 56.74 -12.87
N ILE A 181 -10.19 55.92 -13.06
CA ILE A 181 -10.14 54.53 -12.56
C ILE A 181 -10.24 54.50 -11.03
N VAL A 182 -9.47 55.34 -10.33
CA VAL A 182 -9.51 55.42 -8.86
C VAL A 182 -10.89 55.90 -8.36
N SER A 183 -11.50 56.86 -9.06
CA SER A 183 -12.85 57.32 -8.75
C SER A 183 -13.89 56.22 -8.95
N ALA A 184 -13.81 55.47 -10.05
CA ALA A 184 -14.69 54.34 -10.33
C ALA A 184 -14.53 53.22 -9.29
N MET A 185 -13.30 52.90 -8.90
CA MET A 185 -13.03 51.93 -7.83
C MET A 185 -13.57 52.39 -6.48
N LYS A 186 -13.43 53.68 -6.14
CA LYS A 186 -14.01 54.25 -4.90
C LYS A 186 -15.54 54.19 -4.90
N HIS A 187 -16.19 54.45 -6.04
CA HIS A 187 -17.64 54.36 -6.18
C HIS A 187 -18.14 52.90 -6.01
N LEU A 188 -17.39 51.93 -6.52
CA LEU A 188 -17.73 50.50 -6.41
C LEU A 188 -17.42 49.89 -5.04
N LEU A 189 -16.49 50.47 -4.28
CA LEU A 189 -16.11 50.03 -2.93
C LEU A 189 -16.84 50.79 -1.81
N GLY A 190 -17.49 51.90 -2.13
CA GLY A 190 -18.23 52.77 -1.20
C GLY A 190 -19.74 52.48 -1.12
N HIS A 191 -20.20 51.38 -1.73
CA HIS A 191 -21.57 50.88 -1.70
C HIS A 191 -21.63 49.50 -1.03
#